data_AF-A0A9E4QUK8-F1
#
_entry.id   AF-A0A9E4QUK8-F1
#
_cell.length_a   1.000
_cell.length_b   1.000
_cell.length_c   1.000
_cell.angle_alpha   90.00
_cell.angle_beta   90.00
_cell.angle_gamma   90.00
#
_symmetry.space_group_name_H-M   'P 1'
#
loop_
_entity.id
_entity.type
_entity.pdbx_description
1 polymer ?
#
loop_
_entity_poly.entity_id
_entity_poly.type
_entity_poly.pdbx_seq_one_letter_code
_entity_poly.pdbx_strand_id
1 'polypeptide(L)'
;MPLILVITTLACSRADQPLEFLGLKLRGSPGGSGTKAPAESEDPTEQVVEPLPFQTPTPDPVRKPPDPREIPEWYTVQFGDSLSSIASRMGVGANQILVENGLPNPDFLAVGQVLRMPTPRPLAPSPSFKIIPDAELVYGESAQGFSALELIRAWNGALDRYEEFVDGEQLSGAQIVDRVASKYSVNPRLLLAVLEYQGGWLTMPERAPDRFTYELGYEHIGLEGLYSQLSWAADQLNRGYYQWRAGWAGPFILPDGAAVPPGPGINAGTAAVQWLFGQLYPPESWRAVIGEDGFFRVYEILFGNPFAAPQRTVLPSGLEQPVLRLPFEDGKVWSFTGGPHSAWGSWAAWAALDFAPPGDALGCVYSNEWVVAVADGLIVRSAGGEVIQDLDGDGNEGTGWAIQYLHIATRDRVAVGLNLTRGDRIGHPSCEGGVSSGTHFHLSRKFNGEWIPADGALPFDLEGWVSAGDGAQYNGSLTRGDVRLEACSCRFPFNQITR
;
A
#
# COMPACT_ATOMS: atom_id res chain seq x y z
N MET A 1 -45.99 18.08 38.25
CA MET A 1 -46.40 18.52 36.89
C MET A 1 -45.19 19.16 36.21
N PRO A 2 -44.95 18.89 34.91
CA PRO A 2 -43.91 17.95 34.48
C PRO A 2 -42.73 18.57 33.69
N LEU A 3 -41.65 17.79 33.64
CA LEU A 3 -40.70 17.51 32.54
C LEU A 3 -40.74 18.41 31.28
N ILE A 4 -39.59 18.98 30.88
CA ILE A 4 -39.16 18.99 29.47
C ILE A 4 -37.64 18.71 29.40
N LEU A 5 -37.35 17.52 28.89
CA LEU A 5 -36.07 17.02 28.42
C LEU A 5 -35.90 17.51 26.97
N VAL A 6 -34.83 18.24 26.66
CA VAL A 6 -34.47 18.53 25.25
C VAL A 6 -33.35 17.59 24.85
N ILE A 7 -33.75 16.49 24.21
CA ILE A 7 -32.88 15.64 23.41
C ILE A 7 -32.74 16.36 22.05
N THR A 8 -31.55 16.88 21.74
CA THR A 8 -31.21 17.21 20.35
C THR A 8 -30.58 15.97 19.73
N THR A 9 -31.41 15.21 19.02
CA THR A 9 -30.98 14.19 18.06
C THR A 9 -30.28 14.87 16.88
N LEU A 10 -28.96 14.77 16.79
CA LEU A 10 -28.25 14.92 15.52
C LEU A 10 -28.36 13.58 14.78
N ALA A 11 -29.52 13.38 14.16
CA ALA A 11 -29.68 12.38 13.12
C ALA A 11 -29.28 13.05 11.79
N CYS A 12 -28.04 12.83 11.35
CA CYS A 12 -27.75 12.94 9.92
C CYS A 12 -28.41 11.73 9.25
N SER A 13 -29.49 11.98 8.52
CA SER A 13 -30.16 10.97 7.71
C SER A 13 -29.23 10.53 6.57
N ARG A 14 -28.89 9.24 6.62
CA ARG A 14 -28.29 8.44 5.55
C ARG A 14 -29.07 8.69 4.25
N ALA A 15 -28.39 9.06 3.17
CA ALA A 15 -28.97 9.03 1.85
C ALA A 15 -29.04 7.56 1.40
N ASP A 16 -30.17 6.91 1.67
CA ASP A 16 -30.63 5.80 0.83
C ASP A 16 -30.99 6.43 -0.53
N GLN A 17 -30.01 6.49 -1.42
CA GLN A 17 -30.24 6.71 -2.84
C GLN A 17 -29.79 5.43 -3.57
N PRO A 18 -30.64 4.82 -4.41
CA PRO A 18 -30.18 3.78 -5.31
C PRO A 18 -29.04 4.34 -6.19
N LEU A 19 -28.09 3.48 -6.54
CA LEU A 19 -26.96 3.76 -7.44
C LEU A 19 -27.46 4.22 -8.83
N GLU A 20 -27.93 5.45 -8.95
CA GLU A 20 -27.96 6.19 -10.22
C GLU A 20 -26.60 6.88 -10.38
N PHE A 21 -25.55 6.09 -10.54
CA PHE A 21 -24.23 6.58 -10.90
C PHE A 21 -23.84 5.99 -12.24
N LEU A 22 -24.17 6.74 -13.29
CA LEU A 22 -23.56 6.79 -14.62
C LEU A 22 -24.50 7.62 -15.49
N GLY A 23 -24.32 8.94 -15.49
CA GLY A 23 -24.90 9.83 -16.51
C GLY A 23 -24.36 9.57 -17.92
N LEU A 24 -23.81 8.39 -18.21
CA LEU A 24 -23.45 7.94 -19.54
C LEU A 24 -24.73 7.53 -20.29
N LYS A 25 -25.38 8.50 -20.93
CA LYS A 25 -26.08 8.19 -22.18
C LYS A 25 -25.01 7.75 -23.17
N LEU A 26 -24.87 6.44 -23.37
CA LEU A 26 -24.15 5.86 -24.50
C LEU A 26 -24.68 6.53 -25.77
N ARG A 27 -23.91 7.47 -26.33
CA ARG A 27 -24.22 8.06 -27.64
C ARG A 27 -24.05 6.94 -28.66
N GLY A 28 -25.18 6.44 -29.15
CA GLY A 28 -25.23 5.61 -30.36
C GLY A 28 -24.52 6.31 -31.52
N SER A 29 -23.83 5.51 -32.32
CA SER A 29 -23.15 5.92 -33.56
C SER A 29 -24.07 6.70 -34.52
N PRO A 30 -23.52 7.54 -35.41
CA PRO A 30 -24.27 8.51 -36.19
C PRO A 30 -25.17 7.85 -37.25
N GLY A 31 -26.40 8.34 -37.34
CA GLY A 31 -27.42 7.87 -38.27
C GLY A 31 -27.08 8.15 -39.73
N GLY A 32 -27.27 7.11 -40.55
CA GLY A 32 -27.47 7.20 -41.99
C GLY A 32 -28.95 7.40 -42.33
N SER A 33 -29.19 8.23 -43.35
CA SER A 33 -30.48 8.74 -43.82
C SER A 33 -31.45 7.66 -44.37
N GLY A 34 -32.68 7.70 -43.83
CA GLY A 34 -34.00 7.49 -44.48
C GLY A 34 -34.21 6.49 -45.62
N THR A 35 -35.17 5.56 -45.46
CA THR A 35 -36.49 5.60 -46.14
C THR A 35 -37.41 4.41 -45.78
N LYS A 36 -38.70 4.73 -45.56
CA LYS A 36 -39.96 3.94 -45.71
C LYS A 36 -40.15 2.58 -45.01
N ALA A 37 -41.17 2.52 -44.15
CA ALA A 37 -41.94 1.33 -43.76
C ALA A 37 -43.02 1.00 -44.83
N PRO A 38 -43.77 -0.14 -44.77
CA PRO A 38 -43.83 -1.14 -43.70
C PRO A 38 -43.83 -2.62 -44.16
N ALA A 39 -43.47 -3.53 -43.26
CA ALA A 39 -44.01 -4.88 -43.22
C ALA A 39 -44.03 -5.35 -41.76
N GLU A 40 -45.21 -5.81 -41.35
CA GLU A 40 -45.53 -6.43 -40.06
C GLU A 40 -44.70 -7.72 -39.93
N SER A 41 -43.73 -7.74 -39.00
CA SER A 41 -42.99 -8.94 -38.63
C SER A 41 -43.13 -9.17 -37.13
N GLU A 42 -43.44 -10.41 -36.80
CA GLU A 42 -43.62 -10.95 -35.46
C GLU A 42 -42.55 -10.47 -34.48
N ASP A 43 -43.01 -10.02 -33.33
CA ASP A 43 -42.22 -9.58 -32.18
C ASP A 43 -41.32 -10.74 -31.71
N PRO A 44 -39.98 -10.67 -31.85
CA PRO A 44 -39.12 -11.62 -31.20
C PRO A 44 -39.10 -11.21 -29.73
N THR A 45 -39.69 -12.06 -28.88
CA THR A 45 -39.48 -12.03 -27.42
C THR A 45 -38.03 -11.63 -27.14
N GLU A 46 -37.85 -10.40 -26.64
CA GLU A 46 -36.59 -9.87 -26.17
C GLU A 46 -36.15 -10.80 -25.04
N GLN A 47 -35.27 -11.75 -25.39
CA GLN A 47 -34.63 -12.57 -24.39
C GLN A 47 -33.84 -11.61 -23.52
N VAL A 48 -34.30 -11.41 -22.30
CA VAL A 48 -33.51 -10.84 -21.21
C VAL A 48 -32.32 -11.78 -21.05
N VAL A 49 -31.24 -11.51 -21.78
CA VAL A 49 -29.97 -12.16 -21.57
C VAL A 49 -29.50 -11.61 -20.22
N GLU A 50 -29.74 -12.35 -19.15
CA GLU A 50 -29.05 -12.09 -17.88
C GLU A 50 -27.56 -12.03 -18.21
N PRO A 51 -26.86 -10.92 -17.93
CA PRO A 51 -25.43 -10.87 -18.16
C PRO A 51 -24.81 -12.02 -17.36
N LEU A 52 -24.05 -12.88 -18.05
CA LEU A 52 -23.31 -13.95 -17.39
C LEU A 52 -22.46 -13.32 -16.29
N PRO A 53 -22.39 -13.93 -15.08
CA PRO A 53 -21.57 -13.41 -14.00
C PRO A 53 -20.13 -13.26 -14.50
N PHE A 54 -19.47 -12.17 -14.09
CA PHE A 54 -18.11 -11.88 -14.54
C PHE A 54 -17.19 -13.04 -14.16
N GLN A 55 -16.55 -13.64 -15.17
CA GLN A 55 -15.61 -14.73 -14.94
C GLN A 55 -14.29 -14.14 -14.46
N THR A 56 -14.09 -14.17 -13.14
CA THR A 56 -12.76 -14.01 -12.56
C THR A 56 -12.03 -15.36 -12.59
N PRO A 57 -10.68 -15.37 -12.55
CA PRO A 57 -9.90 -16.60 -12.59
C PRO A 57 -10.27 -17.55 -11.45
N THR A 58 -10.00 -18.84 -11.65
CA THR A 58 -10.20 -19.87 -10.62
C THR A 58 -9.66 -19.40 -9.26
N PRO A 59 -10.41 -19.57 -8.16
CA PRO A 59 -9.98 -19.17 -6.82
C PRO A 59 -8.61 -19.73 -6.46
N ASP A 60 -7.84 -18.94 -5.71
CA ASP A 60 -6.56 -19.37 -5.15
C ASP A 60 -6.78 -20.48 -4.11
N PRO A 61 -5.73 -21.22 -3.71
CA PRO A 61 -5.82 -22.15 -2.60
C PRO A 61 -6.41 -21.49 -1.35
N VAL A 62 -7.40 -22.14 -0.74
CA VAL A 62 -8.08 -21.63 0.45
C VAL A 62 -7.08 -21.55 1.61
N ARG A 63 -6.99 -20.38 2.22
CA ARG A 63 -6.27 -20.19 3.48
C ARG A 63 -7.23 -20.43 4.63
N LYS A 64 -6.86 -21.30 5.56
CA LYS A 64 -7.68 -21.52 6.76
C LYS A 64 -7.43 -20.34 7.72
N PRO A 65 -8.45 -19.51 8.03
CA PRO A 65 -8.31 -18.49 9.06
C PRO A 65 -8.03 -19.16 10.41
N PRO A 66 -7.36 -18.49 11.36
CA PRO A 66 -7.24 -18.98 12.73
C PRO A 66 -8.64 -19.27 13.29
N ASP A 67 -8.78 -20.39 14.01
CA ASP A 67 -10.04 -20.71 14.67
C ASP A 67 -10.35 -19.60 15.70
N PRO A 68 -11.58 -19.05 15.75
CA PRO A 68 -11.92 -18.00 16.69
C PRO A 68 -11.68 -18.43 18.13
N ARG A 69 -11.20 -17.51 18.97
CA ARG A 69 -11.04 -17.76 20.40
C ARG A 69 -12.41 -18.04 21.05
N GLU A 70 -12.52 -19.16 21.75
CA GLU A 70 -13.75 -19.57 22.42
C GLU A 70 -13.93 -18.94 23.82
N ILE A 71 -12.83 -18.48 24.43
CA ILE A 71 -12.83 -17.88 25.78
C ILE A 71 -12.16 -16.49 25.79
N PRO A 72 -12.59 -15.59 26.70
CA PRO A 72 -11.88 -14.34 26.94
C PRO A 72 -10.44 -14.62 27.37
N GLU A 73 -9.50 -13.94 26.74
CA GLU A 73 -8.09 -13.99 27.11
C GLU A 73 -7.70 -12.71 27.85
N TRP A 74 -6.68 -12.79 28.69
CA TRP A 74 -6.08 -11.61 29.31
C TRP A 74 -4.77 -11.30 28.61
N TYR A 75 -4.62 -10.06 28.18
CA TYR A 75 -3.40 -9.58 27.53
C TYR A 75 -2.73 -8.56 28.42
N THR A 76 -1.43 -8.73 28.66
CA THR A 76 -0.64 -7.72 29.38
C THR A 76 0.03 -6.81 28.36
N VAL A 77 -0.28 -5.51 28.40
CA VAL A 77 0.29 -4.50 27.51
C VAL A 77 1.81 -4.51 27.58
N GLN A 78 2.46 -4.63 26.44
CA GLN A 78 3.91 -4.60 26.28
C GLN A 78 4.38 -3.23 25.82
N PHE A 79 5.68 -2.97 25.93
CA PHE A 79 6.28 -1.77 25.38
C PHE A 79 6.07 -1.71 23.85
N GLY A 80 5.57 -0.58 23.35
CA GLY A 80 5.27 -0.38 21.92
C GLY A 80 3.87 -0.79 21.49
N ASP A 81 3.06 -1.39 22.37
CA ASP A 81 1.67 -1.72 22.05
C ASP A 81 0.80 -0.46 21.95
N SER A 82 -0.02 -0.40 20.91
CA SER A 82 -1.20 0.46 20.82
C SER A 82 -2.48 -0.39 20.90
N LEU A 83 -3.61 0.23 21.26
CA LEU A 83 -4.88 -0.49 21.33
C LEU A 83 -5.28 -1.09 19.98
N SER A 84 -4.99 -0.39 18.88
CA SER A 84 -5.22 -0.86 17.51
C SER A 84 -4.31 -2.04 17.14
N SER A 85 -3.04 -2.01 17.53
CA SER A 85 -2.11 -3.12 17.28
C SER A 85 -2.51 -4.40 18.04
N ILE A 86 -2.93 -4.27 19.31
CA ILE A 86 -3.44 -5.38 20.12
C ILE A 86 -4.73 -5.92 19.52
N ALA A 87 -5.67 -5.04 19.18
CA ALA A 87 -6.95 -5.41 18.56
C ALA A 87 -6.75 -6.23 17.28
N SER A 88 -5.87 -5.75 16.40
CA SER A 88 -5.49 -6.45 15.17
C SER A 88 -4.88 -7.83 15.45
N ARG A 89 -3.99 -7.95 16.45
CA ARG A 89 -3.38 -9.23 16.86
C ARG A 89 -4.41 -10.20 17.44
N MET A 90 -5.37 -9.69 18.20
CA MET A 90 -6.38 -10.48 18.91
C MET A 90 -7.64 -10.76 18.09
N GLY A 91 -7.71 -10.26 16.85
CA GLY A 91 -8.82 -10.46 15.92
C GLY A 91 -10.13 -9.80 16.36
N VAL A 92 -10.05 -8.68 17.07
CA VAL A 92 -11.21 -7.93 17.62
C VAL A 92 -11.11 -6.45 17.27
N GLY A 93 -12.21 -5.71 17.44
CA GLY A 93 -12.20 -4.25 17.29
C GLY A 93 -11.55 -3.54 18.47
N ALA A 94 -10.75 -2.50 18.23
CA ALA A 94 -10.13 -1.70 19.30
C ALA A 94 -11.18 -1.09 20.24
N ASN A 95 -12.29 -0.60 19.68
CA ASN A 95 -13.41 -0.08 20.48
C ASN A 95 -14.06 -1.17 21.35
N GLN A 96 -14.09 -2.43 20.91
CA GLN A 96 -14.59 -3.53 21.73
C GLN A 96 -13.68 -3.77 22.94
N ILE A 97 -12.35 -3.69 22.76
CA ILE A 97 -11.40 -3.76 23.88
C ILE A 97 -11.61 -2.56 24.82
N LEU A 98 -11.76 -1.35 24.28
CA LEU A 98 -11.99 -0.13 25.06
C LEU A 98 -13.22 -0.27 25.96
N VAL A 99 -14.34 -0.70 25.39
CA VAL A 99 -15.62 -0.88 26.11
C VAL A 99 -15.51 -2.02 27.13
N GLU A 100 -14.93 -3.16 26.76
CA GLU A 100 -14.77 -4.33 27.65
C GLU A 100 -13.90 -3.99 28.89
N ASN A 101 -12.94 -3.08 28.74
CA ASN A 101 -11.99 -2.70 29.79
C ASN A 101 -12.31 -1.35 30.44
N GLY A 102 -13.36 -0.65 30.01
CA GLY A 102 -13.71 0.68 30.50
C GLY A 102 -12.58 1.71 30.32
N LEU A 103 -11.81 1.63 29.23
CA LEU A 103 -10.70 2.55 29.00
C LEU A 103 -11.23 3.94 28.61
N PRO A 104 -10.82 5.02 29.28
CA PRO A 104 -11.35 6.36 29.02
C PRO A 104 -10.77 6.98 27.74
N ASN A 105 -9.59 6.53 27.31
CA ASN A 105 -8.90 7.02 26.12
C ASN A 105 -8.21 5.84 25.41
N PRO A 106 -8.51 5.59 24.11
CA PRO A 106 -7.87 4.52 23.34
C PRO A 106 -6.36 4.73 23.11
N ASP A 107 -5.89 5.97 23.18
CA ASP A 107 -4.48 6.34 22.94
C ASP A 107 -3.61 6.22 24.20
N PHE A 108 -4.19 5.84 25.33
CA PHE A 108 -3.47 5.71 26.59
C PHE A 108 -3.52 4.28 27.10
N LEU A 109 -2.41 3.56 26.89
CA LEU A 109 -2.14 2.24 27.47
C LEU A 109 -0.86 2.28 28.30
N ALA A 110 -0.89 1.70 29.49
CA ALA A 110 0.29 1.57 30.33
C ALA A 110 0.95 0.20 30.15
N VAL A 111 2.27 0.16 29.98
CA VAL A 111 3.01 -1.11 29.97
C VAL A 111 2.75 -1.87 31.28
N GLY A 112 2.44 -3.16 31.19
CA GLY A 112 2.04 -4.00 32.31
C GLY A 112 0.54 -3.96 32.64
N GLN A 113 -0.25 -3.09 32.00
CA GLN A 113 -1.69 -3.06 32.15
C GLN A 113 -2.30 -4.36 31.61
N VAL A 114 -3.17 -5.00 32.38
CA VAL A 114 -3.84 -6.24 31.97
C VAL A 114 -5.22 -5.90 31.40
N LEU A 115 -5.42 -6.25 30.13
CA LEU A 115 -6.65 -6.03 29.38
C LEU A 115 -7.40 -7.36 29.18
N ARG A 116 -8.70 -7.36 29.42
CA ARG A 116 -9.62 -8.44 29.05
C ARG A 116 -9.96 -8.35 27.57
N MET A 117 -9.66 -9.40 26.82
CA MET A 117 -9.93 -9.47 25.39
C MET A 117 -11.33 -10.03 25.14
N PRO A 118 -12.18 -9.30 24.40
CA PRO A 118 -13.46 -9.84 23.94
C PRO A 118 -13.28 -11.15 23.17
N THR A 119 -14.28 -12.03 23.22
CA THR A 119 -14.33 -13.18 22.31
C THR A 119 -14.70 -12.69 20.90
N PRO A 120 -13.91 -12.98 19.86
CA PRO A 120 -14.25 -12.59 18.49
C PRO A 120 -15.60 -13.20 18.08
N ARG A 121 -16.50 -12.38 17.55
CA ARG A 121 -17.74 -12.84 16.92
C ARG A 121 -17.71 -12.44 15.45
N PRO A 122 -17.01 -13.22 14.60
CA PRO A 122 -16.90 -12.88 13.20
C PRO A 122 -18.27 -12.95 12.51
N LEU A 123 -18.51 -12.01 11.60
CA LEU A 123 -19.62 -12.08 10.65
C LEU A 123 -19.35 -13.18 9.61
N ALA A 124 -20.31 -13.40 8.71
CA ALA A 124 -20.09 -14.27 7.57
C ALA A 124 -18.86 -13.81 6.76
N PRO A 125 -18.10 -14.73 6.13
CA PRO A 125 -16.95 -14.37 5.30
C PRO A 125 -17.30 -13.36 4.20
N SER A 126 -16.30 -12.58 3.76
CA SER A 126 -16.41 -11.73 2.58
C SER A 126 -16.64 -12.57 1.31
N PRO A 127 -17.13 -11.97 0.21
CA PRO A 127 -17.23 -12.65 -1.06
C PRO A 127 -15.87 -13.20 -1.54
N SER A 128 -15.90 -14.37 -2.19
CA SER A 128 -14.74 -14.96 -2.88
C SER A 128 -14.43 -14.31 -4.23
N PHE A 129 -15.23 -13.33 -4.64
CA PHE A 129 -15.06 -12.60 -5.89
C PHE A 129 -13.68 -11.90 -5.90
N LYS A 130 -12.89 -12.13 -6.96
CA LYS A 130 -11.57 -11.51 -7.11
C LYS A 130 -11.72 -10.14 -7.77
N ILE A 131 -11.25 -9.10 -7.12
CA ILE A 131 -11.45 -7.72 -7.55
C ILE A 131 -10.36 -7.29 -8.53
N ILE A 132 -9.09 -7.58 -8.21
CA ILE A 132 -7.94 -7.32 -9.09
C ILE A 132 -6.92 -8.46 -8.97
N PRO A 133 -6.12 -8.75 -10.03
CA PRO A 133 -4.97 -9.61 -9.89
C PRO A 133 -3.84 -8.92 -9.11
N ASP A 134 -2.91 -9.69 -8.57
CA ASP A 134 -1.75 -9.17 -7.83
C ASP A 134 -0.91 -8.20 -8.69
N ALA A 135 -0.83 -8.46 -10.00
CA ALA A 135 -0.13 -7.61 -10.96
C ALA A 135 -0.78 -6.22 -11.19
N GLU A 136 -2.07 -6.04 -10.88
CA GLU A 136 -2.73 -4.72 -10.98
C GLU A 136 -2.69 -3.97 -9.63
N LEU A 137 -2.16 -4.58 -8.57
CA LEU A 137 -1.83 -3.85 -7.36
C LEU A 137 -0.46 -3.18 -7.48
N VAL A 138 0.57 -3.95 -7.84
CA VAL A 138 1.95 -3.47 -7.81
C VAL A 138 2.22 -2.50 -8.96
N TYR A 139 3.09 -1.52 -8.73
CA TYR A 139 3.59 -0.68 -9.82
C TYR A 139 4.65 -1.44 -10.63
N GLY A 140 4.16 -2.41 -11.42
CA GLY A 140 4.98 -3.32 -12.22
C GLY A 140 4.71 -3.20 -13.72
N GLU A 141 5.06 -4.25 -14.46
CA GLU A 141 4.91 -4.35 -15.93
C GLU A 141 3.49 -3.99 -16.43
N SER A 142 2.44 -4.24 -15.65
CA SER A 142 1.06 -3.88 -16.02
C SER A 142 0.89 -2.38 -16.25
N ALA A 143 1.60 -1.54 -15.50
CA ALA A 143 1.54 -0.09 -15.60
C ALA A 143 2.46 0.47 -16.70
N GLN A 144 3.22 -0.37 -17.40
CA GLN A 144 4.13 0.07 -18.44
C GLN A 144 3.36 0.82 -19.55
N GLY A 145 3.88 1.99 -19.94
CA GLY A 145 3.27 2.86 -20.95
C GLY A 145 1.99 3.57 -20.51
N PHE A 146 1.52 3.39 -19.28
CA PHE A 146 0.39 4.14 -18.74
C PHE A 146 0.81 5.56 -18.34
N SER A 147 -0.01 6.54 -18.70
CA SER A 147 0.18 7.94 -18.32
C SER A 147 -1.04 8.44 -17.54
N ALA A 148 -0.85 8.70 -16.24
CA ALA A 148 -1.91 9.28 -15.41
C ALA A 148 -2.34 10.65 -15.97
N LEU A 149 -1.38 11.46 -16.42
CA LEU A 149 -1.65 12.76 -17.02
C LEU A 149 -2.57 12.68 -18.25
N GLU A 150 -2.30 11.75 -19.17
CA GLU A 150 -3.11 11.59 -20.38
C GLU A 150 -4.53 11.14 -20.04
N LEU A 151 -4.69 10.18 -19.12
CA LEU A 151 -6.00 9.72 -18.68
C LEU A 151 -6.80 10.84 -18.00
N ILE A 152 -6.18 11.54 -17.05
CA ILE A 152 -6.83 12.61 -16.28
C ILE A 152 -7.33 13.72 -17.21
N ARG A 153 -6.47 14.15 -18.15
CA ARG A 153 -6.84 15.14 -19.18
C ARG A 153 -7.98 14.66 -20.08
N ALA A 154 -7.98 13.39 -20.45
CA ALA A 154 -9.01 12.82 -21.32
C ALA A 154 -10.41 12.87 -20.69
N TRP A 155 -10.51 12.65 -19.37
CA TRP A 155 -11.78 12.74 -18.66
C TRP A 155 -12.17 14.17 -18.27
N ASN A 156 -11.20 15.08 -18.07
CA ASN A 156 -11.42 16.51 -17.78
C ASN A 156 -12.27 16.79 -16.51
N GLY A 157 -12.22 15.88 -15.54
CA GLY A 157 -12.85 16.06 -14.24
C GLY A 157 -12.08 17.00 -13.30
N ALA A 158 -12.47 16.99 -12.03
CA ALA A 158 -11.89 17.84 -10.99
C ALA A 158 -10.38 17.60 -10.81
N LEU A 159 -9.90 16.38 -11.00
CA LEU A 159 -8.49 16.04 -10.82
C LEU A 159 -7.56 16.71 -11.85
N ASP A 160 -8.06 17.03 -13.05
CA ASP A 160 -7.29 17.72 -14.10
C ASP A 160 -6.95 19.17 -13.73
N ARG A 161 -7.78 19.78 -12.88
CA ARG A 161 -7.59 21.15 -12.38
C ARG A 161 -7.03 21.19 -10.95
N TYR A 162 -6.75 20.03 -10.37
CA TYR A 162 -6.27 19.94 -9.00
C TYR A 162 -4.79 20.29 -8.93
N GLU A 163 -4.44 21.15 -7.97
CA GLU A 163 -3.06 21.47 -7.63
C GLU A 163 -2.90 21.53 -6.11
N GLU A 164 -1.79 21.02 -5.59
CA GLU A 164 -1.46 21.01 -4.16
C GLU A 164 0.05 21.28 -3.96
N PHE A 165 0.39 21.97 -2.86
CA PHE A 165 1.78 22.22 -2.50
C PHE A 165 2.30 21.09 -1.59
N VAL A 166 3.18 20.26 -2.11
CA VAL A 166 3.69 19.04 -1.46
C VAL A 166 5.22 19.11 -1.38
N ASP A 167 5.78 18.97 -0.18
CA ASP A 167 7.23 18.94 0.07
C ASP A 167 8.01 20.12 -0.54
N GLY A 168 7.40 21.32 -0.60
CA GLY A 168 8.04 22.51 -1.16
C GLY A 168 7.80 22.73 -2.66
N GLU A 169 7.01 21.87 -3.31
CA GLU A 169 6.74 21.91 -4.75
C GLU A 169 5.24 21.99 -5.02
N GLN A 170 4.84 22.82 -6.01
CA GLN A 170 3.47 22.81 -6.52
C GLN A 170 3.30 21.64 -7.49
N LEU A 171 2.38 20.73 -7.21
CA LEU A 171 2.10 19.55 -8.03
C LEU A 171 0.66 19.57 -8.54
N SER A 172 0.46 19.10 -9.76
CA SER A 172 -0.85 18.74 -10.30
C SER A 172 -1.36 17.40 -9.77
N GLY A 173 -2.66 17.15 -9.86
CA GLY A 173 -3.27 15.86 -9.49
C GLY A 173 -2.60 14.64 -10.14
N ALA A 174 -2.20 14.75 -11.42
CA ALA A 174 -1.45 13.70 -12.12
C ALA A 174 -0.08 13.43 -11.49
N GLN A 175 0.69 14.49 -11.20
CA GLN A 175 2.01 14.37 -10.57
C GLN A 175 1.93 13.80 -9.15
N ILE A 176 0.85 14.08 -8.42
CA ILE A 176 0.60 13.49 -7.10
C ILE A 176 0.34 12.00 -7.23
N VAL A 177 -0.50 11.57 -8.19
CA VAL A 177 -0.74 10.14 -8.48
C VAL A 177 0.56 9.43 -8.84
N ASP A 178 1.37 9.99 -9.75
CA ASP A 178 2.65 9.39 -10.17
C ASP A 178 3.66 9.32 -9.00
N ARG A 179 3.69 10.35 -8.16
CA ARG A 179 4.55 10.39 -6.97
C ARG A 179 4.16 9.33 -5.95
N VAL A 180 2.87 9.16 -5.68
CA VAL A 180 2.39 8.12 -4.75
C VAL A 180 2.61 6.73 -5.34
N ALA A 181 2.29 6.52 -6.62
CA ALA A 181 2.48 5.26 -7.31
C ALA A 181 3.94 4.78 -7.26
N SER A 182 4.88 5.66 -7.61
CA SER A 182 6.33 5.35 -7.59
C SER A 182 6.86 5.06 -6.19
N LYS A 183 6.52 5.89 -5.19
CA LYS A 183 7.01 5.74 -3.81
C LYS A 183 6.48 4.50 -3.11
N TYR A 184 5.18 4.24 -3.21
CA TYR A 184 4.55 3.08 -2.56
C TYR A 184 4.65 1.80 -3.40
N SER A 185 5.07 1.90 -4.66
CA SER A 185 5.02 0.84 -5.67
C SER A 185 3.62 0.26 -5.86
N VAL A 186 2.62 1.15 -5.95
CA VAL A 186 1.20 0.81 -6.19
C VAL A 186 0.80 1.31 -7.58
N ASN A 187 0.09 0.49 -8.33
CA ASN A 187 -0.29 0.77 -9.71
C ASN A 187 -1.14 2.06 -9.80
N PRO A 188 -0.75 3.04 -10.63
CA PRO A 188 -1.47 4.31 -10.74
C PRO A 188 -2.91 4.14 -11.25
N ARG A 189 -3.22 3.08 -12.04
CA ARG A 189 -4.60 2.78 -12.43
C ARG A 189 -5.47 2.47 -11.22
N LEU A 190 -4.95 1.70 -10.27
CA LEU A 190 -5.66 1.36 -9.05
C LEU A 190 -5.93 2.61 -8.20
N LEU A 191 -4.93 3.49 -8.03
CA LEU A 191 -5.11 4.76 -7.32
C LEU A 191 -6.18 5.65 -7.97
N LEU A 192 -6.19 5.73 -9.30
CA LEU A 192 -7.17 6.49 -10.06
C LEU A 192 -8.57 5.90 -9.97
N ALA A 193 -8.70 4.57 -9.99
CA ALA A 193 -9.98 3.90 -9.76
C ALA A 193 -10.51 4.16 -8.34
N VAL A 194 -9.64 4.16 -7.31
CA VAL A 194 -10.03 4.48 -5.93
C VAL A 194 -10.55 5.91 -5.83
N LEU A 195 -9.85 6.86 -6.45
CA LEU A 195 -10.31 8.24 -6.54
C LEU A 195 -11.66 8.36 -7.24
N GLU A 196 -11.82 7.70 -8.39
CA GLU A 196 -13.08 7.71 -9.11
C GLU A 196 -14.23 7.12 -8.28
N TYR A 197 -13.99 5.98 -7.63
CA TYR A 197 -15.00 5.34 -6.79
C TYR A 197 -15.43 6.20 -5.59
N GLN A 198 -14.46 6.81 -4.89
CA GLN A 198 -14.75 7.59 -3.68
C GLN A 198 -15.45 8.93 -3.97
N GLY A 199 -15.23 9.53 -5.13
CA GLY A 199 -15.80 10.86 -5.38
C GLY A 199 -15.92 11.33 -6.82
N GLY A 200 -15.68 10.48 -7.81
CA GLY A 200 -15.77 10.89 -9.22
C GLY A 200 -14.66 11.86 -9.64
N TRP A 201 -13.42 11.67 -9.16
CA TRP A 201 -12.29 12.60 -9.40
C TRP A 201 -11.98 12.77 -10.89
N LEU A 202 -12.21 11.73 -11.70
CA LEU A 202 -11.96 11.76 -13.13
C LEU A 202 -13.16 12.30 -13.90
N THR A 203 -14.38 11.89 -13.52
CA THR A 203 -15.56 12.14 -14.36
C THR A 203 -16.35 13.40 -13.99
N MET A 204 -16.28 13.86 -12.74
CA MET A 204 -17.05 15.01 -12.26
C MET A 204 -16.26 16.31 -12.41
N PRO A 205 -16.76 17.32 -13.16
CA PRO A 205 -16.04 18.56 -13.39
C PRO A 205 -16.01 19.48 -12.16
N GLU A 206 -17.08 19.50 -11.36
CA GLU A 206 -17.16 20.30 -10.13
C GLU A 206 -17.62 19.41 -8.99
N ARG A 207 -17.02 19.60 -7.80
CA ARG A 207 -17.30 18.79 -6.61
C ARG A 207 -18.11 19.55 -5.58
N ALA A 208 -18.84 18.78 -4.76
CA ALA A 208 -19.59 19.31 -3.62
C ALA A 208 -18.65 20.04 -2.64
N PRO A 209 -19.01 21.23 -2.13
CA PRO A 209 -18.10 22.08 -1.37
C PRO A 209 -17.62 21.58 0.00
N ASP A 210 -18.11 20.45 0.48
CA ASP A 210 -17.91 19.93 1.83
C ASP A 210 -16.90 18.77 1.89
N ARG A 211 -16.49 18.22 0.74
CA ARG A 211 -15.50 17.12 0.64
C ARG A 211 -14.05 17.57 0.41
N PHE A 212 -13.72 18.84 0.64
CA PHE A 212 -12.44 19.43 0.22
C PHE A 212 -11.24 19.12 1.11
N THR A 213 -11.44 18.57 2.30
CA THR A 213 -10.33 18.33 3.24
C THR A 213 -9.80 16.90 3.16
N TYR A 214 -10.65 15.93 2.86
CA TYR A 214 -10.31 14.50 2.83
C TYR A 214 -10.84 13.85 1.55
N GLU A 215 -10.01 13.87 0.51
CA GLU A 215 -10.35 13.51 -0.87
C GLU A 215 -10.85 12.07 -1.05
N LEU A 216 -10.51 11.17 -0.12
CA LEU A 216 -10.96 9.77 -0.08
C LEU A 216 -11.91 9.48 1.09
N GLY A 217 -12.29 10.49 1.88
CA GLY A 217 -13.24 10.37 2.98
C GLY A 217 -12.67 9.76 4.27
N TYR A 218 -11.35 9.55 4.36
CA TYR A 218 -10.72 9.16 5.62
C TYR A 218 -10.38 10.41 6.44
N GLU A 219 -11.28 10.77 7.35
CA GLU A 219 -11.18 11.98 8.17
C GLU A 219 -10.23 11.76 9.36
N HIS A 220 -8.99 12.19 9.21
CA HIS A 220 -8.01 12.17 10.29
C HIS A 220 -7.12 13.41 10.22
N ILE A 221 -7.02 14.14 11.33
CA ILE A 221 -6.20 15.34 11.44
C ILE A 221 -4.76 15.03 11.00
N GLY A 222 -4.20 15.86 10.13
CA GLY A 222 -2.86 15.69 9.57
C GLY A 222 -2.79 14.82 8.31
N LEU A 223 -3.93 14.30 7.82
CA LEU A 223 -4.05 13.59 6.54
C LEU A 223 -4.91 14.36 5.53
N GLU A 224 -4.98 15.68 5.66
CA GLU A 224 -5.66 16.54 4.69
C GLU A 224 -4.89 16.60 3.36
N GLY A 225 -5.61 16.78 2.25
CA GLY A 225 -5.03 16.94 0.92
C GLY A 225 -4.86 15.63 0.15
N LEU A 226 -4.84 15.73 -1.17
CA LEU A 226 -4.84 14.59 -2.08
C LEU A 226 -3.59 13.74 -1.90
N TYR A 227 -2.42 14.37 -1.72
CA TYR A 227 -1.18 13.63 -1.50
C TYR A 227 -1.23 12.78 -0.23
N SER A 228 -1.71 13.34 0.87
CA SER A 228 -1.83 12.63 2.15
C SER A 228 -2.86 11.50 2.08
N GLN A 229 -4.02 11.75 1.47
CA GLN A 229 -5.09 10.76 1.31
C GLN A 229 -4.67 9.62 0.38
N LEU A 230 -4.04 9.91 -0.76
CA LEU A 230 -3.52 8.87 -1.65
C LEU A 230 -2.37 8.09 -1.03
N SER A 231 -1.47 8.76 -0.30
CA SER A 231 -0.40 8.10 0.46
C SER A 231 -0.98 7.13 1.48
N TRP A 232 -1.99 7.55 2.24
CA TRP A 232 -2.72 6.70 3.17
C TRP A 232 -3.37 5.50 2.46
N ALA A 233 -4.06 5.73 1.34
CA ALA A 233 -4.72 4.66 0.61
C ALA A 233 -3.72 3.65 0.02
N ALA A 234 -2.60 4.12 -0.54
CA ALA A 234 -1.52 3.27 -1.02
C ALA A 234 -0.90 2.43 0.11
N ASP A 235 -0.73 3.02 1.29
CA ASP A 235 -0.27 2.31 2.49
C ASP A 235 -1.28 1.25 2.95
N GLN A 236 -2.58 1.52 2.91
CA GLN A 236 -3.63 0.53 3.23
C GLN A 236 -3.72 -0.60 2.18
N LEU A 237 -3.56 -0.28 0.90
CA LEU A 237 -3.47 -1.28 -0.17
C LEU A 237 -2.28 -2.20 0.05
N ASN A 238 -1.10 -1.62 0.30
CA ASN A 238 0.10 -2.38 0.64
C ASN A 238 -0.09 -3.22 1.91
N ARG A 239 -0.75 -2.69 2.93
CA ARG A 239 -1.06 -3.42 4.17
C ARG A 239 -1.89 -4.67 3.92
N GLY A 240 -2.98 -4.56 3.15
CA GLY A 240 -3.79 -5.74 2.83
C GLY A 240 -3.04 -6.74 1.95
N TYR A 241 -2.26 -6.25 0.98
CA TYR A 241 -1.45 -7.10 0.11
C TYR A 241 -0.36 -7.84 0.86
N TYR A 242 0.57 -7.14 1.51
CA TYR A 242 1.77 -7.74 2.07
C TYR A 242 1.47 -8.58 3.31
N GLN A 243 0.43 -8.25 4.09
CA GLN A 243 -0.04 -9.17 5.14
C GLN A 243 -0.53 -10.48 4.50
N TRP A 244 -1.33 -10.41 3.43
CA TRP A 244 -1.72 -11.61 2.70
C TRP A 244 -0.49 -12.33 2.12
N ARG A 245 0.47 -11.64 1.51
CA ARG A 245 1.70 -12.28 1.03
C ARG A 245 2.49 -12.96 2.16
N ALA A 246 2.51 -12.39 3.36
CA ALA A 246 3.12 -12.96 4.56
C ALA A 246 2.32 -14.11 5.21
N GLY A 247 1.22 -14.56 4.59
CA GLY A 247 0.43 -15.69 5.06
C GLY A 247 -0.68 -15.33 6.06
N TRP A 248 -0.93 -14.04 6.30
CA TRP A 248 -2.07 -13.62 7.12
C TRP A 248 -3.39 -14.11 6.48
N ALA A 249 -4.27 -14.62 7.33
CA ALA A 249 -5.61 -15.09 6.98
C ALA A 249 -6.64 -14.69 8.07
N GLY A 250 -6.31 -13.68 8.88
CA GLY A 250 -7.20 -13.18 9.94
C GLY A 250 -8.40 -12.41 9.37
N PRO A 251 -9.35 -12.02 10.23
CA PRO A 251 -10.51 -11.23 9.79
C PRO A 251 -10.13 -9.78 9.48
N PHE A 252 -10.81 -9.18 8.51
CA PHE A 252 -10.84 -7.73 8.33
C PHE A 252 -11.62 -7.11 9.49
N ILE A 253 -10.98 -6.18 10.20
CA ILE A 253 -11.63 -5.41 11.27
C ILE A 253 -12.13 -4.10 10.66
N LEU A 254 -13.45 -3.95 10.60
CA LEU A 254 -14.13 -2.81 10.01
C LEU A 254 -14.29 -1.65 11.02
N PRO A 255 -14.69 -0.43 10.60
CA PRO A 255 -14.63 0.75 11.46
C PRO A 255 -15.57 0.69 12.68
N ASP A 256 -16.65 -0.10 12.59
CA ASP A 256 -17.56 -0.39 13.69
C ASP A 256 -17.07 -1.50 14.64
N GLY A 257 -15.89 -2.06 14.37
CA GLY A 257 -15.28 -3.17 15.09
C GLY A 257 -15.79 -4.55 14.66
N ALA A 258 -16.63 -4.64 13.63
CA ALA A 258 -17.03 -5.93 13.08
C ALA A 258 -15.82 -6.66 12.49
N ALA A 259 -15.70 -7.95 12.81
CA ALA A 259 -14.69 -8.83 12.24
C ALA A 259 -15.30 -9.62 11.09
N VAL A 260 -14.74 -9.51 9.89
CA VAL A 260 -15.20 -10.24 8.69
C VAL A 260 -14.09 -11.14 8.19
N PRO A 261 -14.22 -12.48 8.27
CA PRO A 261 -13.24 -13.39 7.71
C PRO A 261 -13.11 -13.20 6.19
N PRO A 262 -11.92 -13.43 5.61
CA PRO A 262 -11.75 -13.39 4.16
C PRO A 262 -12.55 -14.52 3.50
N GLY A 263 -13.14 -14.21 2.34
CA GLY A 263 -13.73 -15.22 1.47
C GLY A 263 -12.69 -16.24 1.01
N PRO A 264 -13.07 -17.53 0.85
CA PRO A 264 -12.13 -18.56 0.42
C PRO A 264 -11.59 -18.26 -0.98
N GLY A 265 -10.28 -18.41 -1.17
CA GLY A 265 -9.62 -18.37 -2.47
C GLY A 265 -9.46 -16.99 -3.12
N ILE A 266 -9.55 -15.91 -2.33
CA ILE A 266 -9.11 -14.58 -2.79
C ILE A 266 -7.58 -14.55 -2.95
N ASN A 267 -7.10 -13.70 -3.87
CA ASN A 267 -5.68 -13.41 -4.03
C ASN A 267 -5.24 -12.20 -3.19
N ALA A 268 -3.95 -11.85 -3.23
CA ALA A 268 -3.41 -10.75 -2.44
C ALA A 268 -3.92 -9.37 -2.92
N GLY A 269 -4.05 -9.18 -4.24
CA GLY A 269 -4.59 -7.94 -4.81
C GLY A 269 -6.04 -7.68 -4.37
N THR A 270 -6.87 -8.72 -4.28
CA THR A 270 -8.23 -8.62 -3.74
C THR A 270 -8.21 -8.32 -2.25
N ALA A 271 -7.34 -8.98 -1.47
CA ALA A 271 -7.18 -8.71 -0.04
C ALA A 271 -6.78 -7.24 0.22
N ALA A 272 -5.94 -6.65 -0.63
CA ALA A 272 -5.57 -5.24 -0.58
C ALA A 272 -6.77 -4.30 -0.72
N VAL A 273 -7.61 -4.52 -1.75
CA VAL A 273 -8.80 -3.70 -2.00
C VAL A 273 -9.84 -3.89 -0.87
N GLN A 274 -10.05 -5.13 -0.44
CA GLN A 274 -10.91 -5.44 0.70
C GLN A 274 -10.43 -4.73 1.98
N TRP A 275 -9.11 -4.71 2.22
CA TRP A 275 -8.52 -4.00 3.35
C TRP A 275 -8.75 -2.49 3.31
N LEU A 276 -8.41 -1.83 2.19
CA LEU A 276 -8.56 -0.39 2.00
C LEU A 276 -9.99 0.06 2.29
N PHE A 277 -10.97 -0.53 1.59
CA PHE A 277 -12.37 -0.15 1.77
C PHE A 277 -12.90 -0.55 3.14
N GLY A 278 -12.28 -1.55 3.77
CA GLY A 278 -12.58 -1.94 5.15
C GLY A 278 -12.21 -0.90 6.19
N GLN A 279 -11.41 0.11 5.82
CA GLN A 279 -11.13 1.27 6.66
C GLN A 279 -12.16 2.41 6.48
N LEU A 280 -12.98 2.33 5.44
CA LEU A 280 -13.86 3.42 5.00
C LEU A 280 -15.35 3.13 5.22
N TYR A 281 -15.74 1.85 5.19
CA TYR A 281 -17.14 1.46 5.15
C TYR A 281 -17.53 0.48 6.26
N PRO A 282 -18.73 0.62 6.86
CA PRO A 282 -19.31 -0.39 7.73
C PRO A 282 -19.69 -1.65 6.95
N PRO A 283 -19.94 -2.81 7.61
CA PRO A 283 -20.07 -4.12 6.97
C PRO A 283 -21.02 -4.20 5.76
N GLU A 284 -22.20 -3.59 5.84
CA GLU A 284 -23.20 -3.63 4.76
C GLU A 284 -22.70 -2.90 3.51
N SER A 285 -22.26 -1.65 3.68
CA SER A 285 -21.72 -0.82 2.59
C SER A 285 -20.42 -1.41 2.06
N TRP A 286 -19.57 -1.93 2.94
CA TRP A 286 -18.31 -2.56 2.57
C TRP A 286 -18.54 -3.77 1.64
N ARG A 287 -19.50 -4.64 1.97
CA ARG A 287 -19.86 -5.80 1.13
C ARG A 287 -20.32 -5.39 -0.27
N ALA A 288 -21.07 -4.28 -0.38
CA ALA A 288 -21.47 -3.75 -1.67
C ALA A 288 -20.26 -3.22 -2.47
N VAL A 289 -19.35 -2.51 -1.80
CA VAL A 289 -18.13 -1.96 -2.41
C VAL A 289 -17.22 -3.05 -2.97
N ILE A 290 -17.06 -4.16 -2.25
CA ILE A 290 -16.16 -5.26 -2.66
C ILE A 290 -16.84 -6.33 -3.53
N GLY A 291 -18.10 -6.12 -3.90
CA GLY A 291 -18.85 -6.97 -4.82
C GLY A 291 -18.62 -6.63 -6.29
N GLU A 292 -19.24 -7.41 -7.19
CA GLU A 292 -19.10 -7.28 -8.65
C GLU A 292 -19.53 -5.89 -9.16
N ASP A 293 -20.64 -5.38 -8.65
CA ASP A 293 -21.19 -4.07 -9.04
C ASP A 293 -20.54 -2.87 -8.32
N GLY A 294 -19.58 -3.14 -7.43
CA GLY A 294 -18.92 -2.13 -6.61
C GLY A 294 -17.68 -1.56 -7.28
N PHE A 295 -16.56 -1.59 -6.56
CA PHE A 295 -15.28 -1.05 -7.00
C PHE A 295 -14.78 -1.68 -8.32
N PHE A 296 -14.97 -2.99 -8.48
CA PHE A 296 -14.58 -3.71 -9.70
C PHE A 296 -15.18 -3.06 -10.95
N ARG A 297 -16.45 -2.68 -10.89
CA ARG A 297 -17.15 -2.07 -12.02
C ARG A 297 -16.55 -0.72 -12.42
N VAL A 298 -16.13 0.09 -11.45
CA VAL A 298 -15.43 1.37 -11.73
C VAL A 298 -14.07 1.10 -12.38
N TYR A 299 -13.30 0.15 -11.86
CA TYR A 299 -12.02 -0.24 -12.47
C TYR A 299 -12.21 -0.68 -13.92
N GLU A 300 -13.21 -1.53 -14.16
CA GLU A 300 -13.52 -2.06 -15.49
C GLU A 300 -13.93 -0.96 -16.48
N ILE A 301 -14.76 -0.01 -16.06
CA ILE A 301 -15.17 1.11 -16.91
C ILE A 301 -13.96 1.96 -17.32
N LEU A 302 -13.02 2.18 -16.41
CA LEU A 302 -11.85 3.01 -16.67
C LEU A 302 -10.77 2.29 -17.49
N PHE A 303 -10.56 1.00 -17.24
CA PHE A 303 -9.35 0.28 -17.69
C PHE A 303 -9.62 -1.05 -18.39
N GLY A 304 -10.89 -1.47 -18.48
CA GLY A 304 -11.28 -2.80 -18.94
C GLY A 304 -11.15 -3.87 -17.86
N ASN A 305 -11.52 -5.10 -18.20
CA ASN A 305 -11.46 -6.22 -17.25
C ASN A 305 -9.99 -6.50 -16.83
N PRO A 306 -9.64 -6.35 -15.54
CA PRO A 306 -8.26 -6.51 -15.05
C PRO A 306 -7.74 -7.95 -15.16
N PHE A 307 -8.61 -8.93 -15.43
CA PHE A 307 -8.25 -10.34 -15.61
C PHE A 307 -8.26 -10.77 -17.08
N ALA A 308 -8.51 -9.87 -18.04
CA ALA A 308 -8.55 -10.21 -19.45
C ALA A 308 -7.15 -10.51 -20.04
N ALA A 309 -6.11 -9.87 -19.51
CA ALA A 309 -4.74 -10.16 -19.89
C ALA A 309 -4.26 -11.47 -19.24
N PRO A 310 -3.36 -12.24 -19.89
CA PRO A 310 -2.71 -13.38 -19.24
C PRO A 310 -2.11 -12.94 -17.91
N GLN A 311 -2.43 -13.66 -16.83
CA GLN A 311 -1.94 -13.32 -15.50
C GLN A 311 -0.41 -13.30 -15.51
N ARG A 312 0.15 -12.10 -15.34
CA ARG A 312 1.59 -11.91 -15.18
C ARG A 312 1.97 -12.38 -13.79
N THR A 313 2.91 -13.32 -13.73
CA THR A 313 3.44 -13.80 -12.46
C THR A 313 4.31 -12.70 -11.89
N VAL A 314 3.89 -12.10 -10.78
CA VAL A 314 4.65 -11.03 -10.13
C VAL A 314 5.97 -11.58 -9.59
N LEU A 315 5.92 -12.66 -8.79
CA LEU A 315 7.11 -13.38 -8.31
C LEU A 315 7.12 -14.82 -8.84
N PRO A 316 8.10 -15.21 -9.68
CA PRO A 316 8.22 -16.58 -10.17
C PRO A 316 8.68 -17.53 -9.06
N SER A 317 8.32 -18.82 -9.19
CA SER A 317 8.82 -19.87 -8.30
C SER A 317 10.33 -20.02 -8.44
N GLY A 318 11.05 -20.06 -7.32
CA GLY A 318 12.51 -20.19 -7.32
C GLY A 318 13.24 -18.90 -7.70
N LEU A 319 12.60 -17.73 -7.54
CA LEU A 319 13.26 -16.44 -7.66
C LEU A 319 14.49 -16.39 -6.72
N GLU A 320 15.66 -16.07 -7.29
CA GLU A 320 16.90 -15.87 -6.56
C GLU A 320 17.32 -14.40 -6.59
N GLN A 321 17.89 -13.92 -5.48
CA GLN A 321 18.47 -12.59 -5.42
C GLN A 321 19.73 -12.54 -6.29
N PRO A 322 19.98 -11.44 -7.04
CA PRO A 322 21.28 -11.19 -7.63
C PRO A 322 22.40 -11.13 -6.57
N VAL A 323 23.65 -11.29 -7.00
CA VAL A 323 24.80 -11.15 -6.10
C VAL A 323 24.98 -9.69 -5.71
N LEU A 324 24.66 -9.36 -4.46
CA LEU A 324 24.79 -8.01 -3.91
C LEU A 324 26.04 -7.89 -3.03
N ARG A 325 26.73 -6.75 -3.11
CA ARG A 325 27.80 -6.40 -2.16
C ARG A 325 27.30 -5.56 -1.01
N LEU A 326 28.13 -5.43 0.03
CA LEU A 326 27.88 -4.41 1.04
C LEU A 326 27.91 -3.00 0.43
N PRO A 327 26.94 -2.13 0.77
CA PRO A 327 26.75 -0.79 0.20
C PRO A 327 27.73 0.28 0.71
N PHE A 328 28.95 -0.11 1.11
CA PHE A 328 29.96 0.78 1.70
C PHE A 328 31.26 0.80 0.89
N GLU A 329 32.02 1.90 0.96
CA GLU A 329 33.43 1.89 0.52
C GLU A 329 34.27 0.97 1.42
N ASP A 330 35.31 0.35 0.83
CA ASP A 330 36.15 -0.63 1.52
C ASP A 330 36.84 -0.03 2.75
N GLY A 331 36.88 -0.79 3.85
CA GLY A 331 37.52 -0.36 5.11
C GLY A 331 36.73 0.66 5.94
N LYS A 332 35.53 1.07 5.52
CA LYS A 332 34.65 1.96 6.30
C LYS A 332 33.74 1.18 7.24
N VAL A 333 33.76 1.54 8.52
CA VAL A 333 32.93 0.90 9.55
C VAL A 333 31.58 1.59 9.65
N TRP A 334 30.52 0.91 9.20
CA TRP A 334 29.14 1.36 9.32
C TRP A 334 28.44 0.65 10.48
N SER A 335 27.30 1.17 10.92
CA SER A 335 26.47 0.50 11.95
C SER A 335 25.18 0.02 11.32
N PHE A 336 24.80 -1.24 11.56
CA PHE A 336 23.51 -1.80 11.19
C PHE A 336 22.46 -1.28 12.17
N THR A 337 21.69 -0.28 11.74
CA THR A 337 20.84 0.52 12.64
C THR A 337 19.36 0.17 12.61
N GLY A 338 18.93 -0.61 11.62
CA GLY A 338 17.56 -1.07 11.49
C GLY A 338 17.50 -2.39 10.72
N GLY A 339 16.90 -3.41 11.35
CA GLY A 339 16.54 -4.69 10.74
C GLY A 339 15.35 -4.55 9.79
N PRO A 340 14.75 -5.66 9.32
CA PRO A 340 13.63 -5.63 8.38
C PRO A 340 12.51 -4.64 8.76
N HIS A 341 12.20 -3.71 7.86
CA HIS A 341 11.13 -2.72 8.02
C HIS A 341 10.63 -2.18 6.68
N SER A 342 9.66 -1.25 6.71
CA SER A 342 8.93 -0.80 5.51
C SER A 342 9.83 -0.12 4.48
N ALA A 343 9.76 -0.49 3.20
CA ALA A 343 10.51 0.22 2.14
C ALA A 343 10.05 1.66 1.92
N TRP A 344 8.78 1.92 2.18
CA TRP A 344 8.17 3.25 2.18
C TRP A 344 6.91 3.24 3.03
N GLY A 345 6.58 4.35 3.68
CA GLY A 345 5.41 4.42 4.57
C GLY A 345 5.50 3.38 5.68
N SER A 346 4.37 2.74 6.01
CA SER A 346 4.31 1.77 7.12
C SER A 346 4.21 0.32 6.65
N TRP A 347 3.67 0.07 5.45
CA TRP A 347 3.26 -1.27 5.04
C TRP A 347 3.76 -1.75 3.67
N ALA A 348 4.73 -1.07 3.05
CA ALA A 348 5.33 -1.46 1.77
C ALA A 348 6.34 -2.63 1.93
N ALA A 349 5.86 -3.76 2.47
CA ALA A 349 6.62 -4.93 2.92
C ALA A 349 7.70 -4.61 3.95
N TRP A 350 8.16 -5.57 4.75
CA TRP A 350 9.38 -5.38 5.56
C TRP A 350 10.64 -5.56 4.70
N ALA A 351 10.73 -4.78 3.63
CA ALA A 351 11.68 -4.94 2.53
C ALA A 351 13.02 -4.23 2.72
N ALA A 352 13.20 -3.49 3.81
CA ALA A 352 14.33 -2.60 3.98
C ALA A 352 15.24 -2.90 5.16
N LEU A 353 16.47 -2.39 5.07
CA LEU A 353 17.51 -2.39 6.09
C LEU A 353 18.15 -0.99 6.18
N ASP A 354 18.51 -0.56 7.39
CA ASP A 354 19.14 0.74 7.62
C ASP A 354 20.59 0.62 8.09
N PHE A 355 21.43 1.51 7.56
CA PHE A 355 22.82 1.63 7.99
C PHE A 355 23.22 3.08 8.23
N ALA A 356 23.81 3.35 9.38
CA ALA A 356 24.32 4.67 9.75
C ALA A 356 25.83 4.79 9.47
N PRO A 357 26.28 5.96 9.00
CA PRO A 357 27.69 6.18 8.68
C PRO A 357 28.56 6.19 9.95
N PRO A 358 29.89 5.98 9.79
CA PRO A 358 30.84 6.10 10.87
C PRO A 358 30.74 7.42 11.66
N GLY A 359 31.07 7.35 12.95
CA GLY A 359 31.15 8.50 13.87
C GLY A 359 30.12 8.47 15.00
N ASP A 360 30.23 9.42 15.93
CA ASP A 360 29.45 9.45 17.18
C ASP A 360 28.27 10.44 17.16
N ALA A 361 28.17 11.25 16.10
CA ALA A 361 27.15 12.27 16.01
C ALA A 361 25.75 11.66 15.77
N LEU A 362 24.80 12.01 16.64
CA LEU A 362 23.41 11.55 16.60
C LEU A 362 22.50 12.58 15.95
N GLY A 363 21.36 12.13 15.43
CA GLY A 363 20.39 12.97 14.72
C GLY A 363 20.78 13.23 13.28
N CYS A 364 20.11 14.22 12.66
CA CYS A 364 20.35 14.60 11.27
C CYS A 364 21.61 15.44 11.15
N VAL A 365 22.71 14.75 10.90
CA VAL A 365 24.05 15.31 10.81
C VAL A 365 24.64 15.09 9.43
N TYR A 366 25.38 16.07 9.00
CA TYR A 366 26.06 15.99 7.72
C TYR A 366 27.12 14.86 7.71
N SER A 367 27.19 14.09 6.61
CA SER A 367 28.18 13.03 6.41
C SER A 367 28.89 13.18 5.06
N ASN A 368 30.19 12.90 5.03
CA ASN A 368 31.00 12.81 3.80
C ASN A 368 31.22 11.36 3.35
N GLU A 369 30.70 10.38 4.08
CA GLU A 369 30.84 8.97 3.74
C GLU A 369 29.98 8.62 2.53
N TRP A 370 30.44 7.68 1.72
CA TRP A 370 29.77 7.29 0.48
C TRP A 370 28.94 6.02 0.66
N VAL A 371 27.71 6.08 0.18
CA VAL A 371 26.92 4.92 -0.19
C VAL A 371 27.29 4.54 -1.62
N VAL A 372 27.45 3.26 -1.88
CA VAL A 372 27.90 2.72 -3.15
C VAL A 372 26.96 1.64 -3.67
N ALA A 373 26.95 1.46 -4.98
CA ALA A 373 26.05 0.54 -5.68
C ALA A 373 26.32 -0.91 -5.24
N VAL A 374 25.25 -1.61 -4.83
CA VAL A 374 25.32 -3.02 -4.41
C VAL A 374 25.40 -3.99 -5.59
N ALA A 375 25.01 -3.54 -6.79
CA ALA A 375 25.02 -4.31 -8.04
C ALA A 375 25.30 -3.39 -9.25
N ASP A 376 25.51 -4.02 -10.41
CA ASP A 376 25.57 -3.32 -11.71
C ASP A 376 24.14 -2.95 -12.14
N GLY A 377 23.95 -1.78 -12.76
CA GLY A 377 22.63 -1.40 -13.26
C GLY A 377 22.47 0.07 -13.63
N LEU A 378 21.35 0.40 -14.24
CA LEU A 378 20.97 1.72 -14.72
C LEU A 378 20.26 2.52 -13.62
N ILE A 379 20.67 3.77 -13.38
CA ILE A 379 19.91 4.68 -12.52
C ILE A 379 18.69 5.20 -13.27
N VAL A 380 17.50 4.80 -12.84
CA VAL A 380 16.22 5.18 -13.47
C VAL A 380 15.48 6.28 -12.72
N ARG A 381 15.81 6.49 -11.44
CA ARG A 381 15.24 7.58 -10.62
C ARG A 381 16.27 8.12 -9.65
N SER A 382 16.34 9.45 -9.51
CA SER A 382 17.23 10.13 -8.55
C SER A 382 16.67 11.50 -8.20
N ALA A 383 15.83 11.56 -7.17
CA ALA A 383 15.15 12.78 -6.75
C ALA A 383 14.65 12.65 -5.31
N GLY A 384 14.46 13.77 -4.61
CA GLY A 384 13.75 13.80 -3.33
C GLY A 384 14.28 12.83 -2.28
N GLY A 385 15.61 12.71 -2.15
CA GLY A 385 16.26 11.81 -1.18
C GLY A 385 16.38 10.35 -1.61
N GLU A 386 15.93 9.99 -2.81
CA GLU A 386 15.80 8.61 -3.26
C GLU A 386 16.53 8.36 -4.58
N VAL A 387 17.13 7.18 -4.71
CA VAL A 387 17.74 6.65 -5.93
C VAL A 387 17.18 5.26 -6.21
N ILE A 388 16.74 5.01 -7.45
CA ILE A 388 16.37 3.68 -7.92
C ILE A 388 17.35 3.23 -9.00
N GLN A 389 17.92 2.05 -8.81
CA GLN A 389 18.80 1.37 -9.73
C GLN A 389 18.09 0.14 -10.30
N ASP A 390 17.83 0.15 -11.60
CA ASP A 390 17.32 -0.97 -12.39
C ASP A 390 18.49 -1.90 -12.77
N LEU A 391 18.35 -3.19 -12.48
CA LEU A 391 19.42 -4.18 -12.68
C LEU A 391 19.31 -4.94 -14.00
N ASP A 392 18.17 -4.90 -14.70
CA ASP A 392 18.04 -5.52 -16.02
C ASP A 392 18.26 -4.54 -17.19
N GLY A 393 18.23 -3.23 -16.88
CA GLY A 393 18.69 -2.16 -17.76
C GLY A 393 17.66 -1.77 -18.83
N ASP A 394 16.41 -2.20 -18.69
CA ASP A 394 15.32 -1.81 -19.60
C ASP A 394 14.77 -0.41 -19.32
N GLY A 395 15.19 0.21 -18.22
CA GLY A 395 14.81 1.57 -17.83
C GLY A 395 13.51 1.65 -17.02
N ASN A 396 12.97 0.52 -16.56
CA ASN A 396 11.69 0.43 -15.87
C ASN A 396 11.83 -0.25 -14.50
N GLU A 397 11.66 0.51 -13.41
CA GLU A 397 11.74 -0.04 -12.04
C GLU A 397 10.63 -1.05 -11.68
N GLY A 398 9.62 -1.19 -12.55
CA GLY A 398 8.53 -2.15 -12.44
C GLY A 398 8.80 -3.50 -13.10
N THR A 399 9.97 -3.72 -13.69
CA THR A 399 10.42 -4.97 -14.32
C THR A 399 11.74 -5.42 -13.73
N GLY A 400 11.96 -6.75 -13.72
CA GLY A 400 13.19 -7.34 -13.21
C GLY A 400 13.49 -6.96 -11.76
N TRP A 401 14.77 -6.92 -11.40
CA TRP A 401 15.23 -6.49 -10.09
C TRP A 401 15.53 -4.99 -10.09
N ALA A 402 15.06 -4.30 -9.06
CA ALA A 402 15.41 -2.90 -8.80
C ALA A 402 15.84 -2.70 -7.35
N ILE A 403 16.84 -1.85 -7.12
CA ILE A 403 17.35 -1.49 -5.78
C ILE A 403 16.96 -0.04 -5.48
N GLN A 404 16.42 0.19 -4.28
CA GLN A 404 16.16 1.52 -3.76
C GLN A 404 17.20 1.88 -2.70
N TYR A 405 17.78 3.07 -2.86
CA TYR A 405 18.57 3.74 -1.85
C TYR A 405 17.83 5.00 -1.43
N LEU A 406 17.40 5.06 -0.18
CA LEU A 406 16.66 6.17 0.38
C LEU A 406 17.49 6.88 1.47
N HIS A 407 17.14 8.13 1.73
CA HIS A 407 17.92 9.08 2.53
C HIS A 407 19.28 9.41 1.92
N ILE A 408 19.33 9.55 0.60
CA ILE A 408 20.51 10.00 -0.13
C ILE A 408 20.47 11.51 -0.36
N ALA A 409 21.45 12.22 0.18
CA ALA A 409 21.58 13.67 0.10
C ALA A 409 21.49 14.15 -1.35
N THR A 410 20.85 15.29 -1.60
CA THR A 410 20.76 15.88 -2.94
C THR A 410 22.15 16.22 -3.50
N ARG A 411 23.10 16.54 -2.63
CA ARG A 411 24.47 16.81 -3.06
C ARG A 411 25.19 15.52 -3.42
N ASP A 412 25.84 15.55 -4.58
CA ASP A 412 26.64 14.45 -5.14
C ASP A 412 25.83 13.15 -5.38
N ARG A 413 24.50 13.22 -5.33
CA ARG A 413 23.62 12.12 -5.70
C ARG A 413 23.84 11.79 -7.17
N VAL A 414 23.95 10.50 -7.46
CA VAL A 414 24.09 10.00 -8.82
C VAL A 414 22.95 10.47 -9.72
N ALA A 415 23.26 10.80 -10.97
CA ALA A 415 22.27 11.27 -11.96
C ALA A 415 21.53 10.10 -12.63
N VAL A 416 20.27 10.34 -13.02
CA VAL A 416 19.49 9.42 -13.87
C VAL A 416 20.18 9.20 -15.21
N GLY A 417 20.10 7.98 -15.73
CA GLY A 417 20.67 7.56 -17.01
C GLY A 417 22.11 7.05 -16.93
N LEU A 418 22.74 7.09 -15.75
CA LEU A 418 24.06 6.51 -15.56
C LEU A 418 23.97 5.00 -15.33
N ASN A 419 24.80 4.24 -16.04
CA ASN A 419 24.98 2.81 -15.79
C ASN A 419 26.14 2.62 -14.81
N LEU A 420 25.83 2.13 -13.62
CA LEU A 420 26.81 1.91 -12.56
C LEU A 420 27.33 0.48 -12.59
N THR A 421 28.61 0.34 -12.23
CA THR A 421 29.19 -0.92 -11.80
C THR A 421 29.08 -1.01 -10.28
N ARG A 422 28.87 -2.23 -9.78
CA ARG A 422 28.92 -2.57 -8.38
C ARG A 422 30.22 -2.05 -7.76
N GLY A 423 30.13 -1.10 -6.82
CA GLY A 423 31.30 -0.33 -6.39
C GLY A 423 31.12 1.18 -6.49
N ASP A 424 30.41 1.61 -7.54
CA ASP A 424 30.32 3.03 -7.90
C ASP A 424 29.47 3.81 -6.89
N ARG A 425 29.74 5.11 -6.78
CA ARG A 425 29.13 5.98 -5.80
C ARG A 425 27.68 6.31 -6.14
N ILE A 426 26.78 6.10 -5.18
CA ILE A 426 25.36 6.47 -5.25
C ILE A 426 25.14 7.89 -4.70
N GLY A 427 25.81 8.23 -3.59
CA GLY A 427 25.68 9.52 -2.92
C GLY A 427 26.06 9.44 -1.44
N HIS A 428 25.59 10.41 -0.66
CA HIS A 428 25.85 10.49 0.78
C HIS A 428 24.61 10.17 1.60
N PRO A 429 24.73 9.47 2.76
CA PRO A 429 23.61 9.27 3.67
C PRO A 429 23.15 10.61 4.26
N SER A 430 21.86 10.74 4.56
CA SER A 430 21.23 12.00 4.97
C SER A 430 19.94 11.76 5.77
N CYS A 431 19.09 12.78 5.85
CA CYS A 431 17.70 12.68 6.33
C CYS A 431 16.69 13.08 5.25
N GLU A 432 17.12 13.22 4.00
CA GLU A 432 16.25 13.66 2.90
C GLU A 432 15.27 12.56 2.49
N GLY A 433 14.13 12.92 1.90
CA GLY A 433 13.25 11.96 1.23
C GLY A 433 12.28 11.20 2.11
N GLY A 434 12.03 11.64 3.32
CA GLY A 434 11.00 11.05 4.18
C GLY A 434 11.22 11.40 5.64
N VAL A 435 10.51 10.72 6.52
CA VAL A 435 10.72 10.83 7.96
C VAL A 435 12.00 10.08 8.33
N SER A 436 12.91 10.75 9.03
CA SER A 436 14.15 10.14 9.51
C SER A 436 14.49 10.68 10.91
N SER A 437 14.93 9.79 11.80
CA SER A 437 15.37 10.13 13.15
C SER A 437 16.86 10.54 13.20
N GLY A 438 17.60 10.31 12.12
CA GLY A 438 19.00 10.69 12.01
C GLY A 438 19.67 10.22 10.73
N THR A 439 20.91 10.64 10.50
CA THR A 439 21.62 10.35 9.26
C THR A 439 21.90 8.85 9.10
N HIS A 440 21.32 8.28 8.05
CA HIS A 440 21.53 6.90 7.61
C HIS A 440 21.26 6.83 6.09
N PHE A 441 21.42 5.65 5.50
CA PHE A 441 20.67 5.33 4.29
C PHE A 441 19.86 4.06 4.52
N HIS A 442 18.79 3.98 3.75
CA HIS A 442 17.80 2.94 3.78
C HIS A 442 17.88 2.15 2.47
N LEU A 443 18.05 0.84 2.55
CA LEU A 443 18.26 -0.05 1.41
C LEU A 443 17.11 -1.03 1.30
N SER A 444 16.44 -1.05 0.15
CA SER A 444 15.39 -2.01 -0.14
C SER A 444 15.49 -2.50 -1.59
N ARG A 445 14.71 -3.53 -1.94
CA ARG A 445 14.70 -4.12 -3.29
C ARG A 445 13.30 -4.52 -3.73
N LYS A 446 13.07 -4.43 -5.04
CA LYS A 446 11.84 -4.88 -5.71
C LYS A 446 12.14 -5.92 -6.76
N PHE A 447 11.15 -6.77 -7.03
CA PHE A 447 11.10 -7.57 -8.24
C PHE A 447 9.76 -7.36 -8.95
N ASN A 448 9.78 -6.98 -10.23
CA ASN A 448 8.58 -6.68 -11.02
C ASN A 448 7.59 -5.71 -10.33
N GLY A 449 8.12 -4.69 -9.65
CA GLY A 449 7.33 -3.71 -8.89
C GLY A 449 6.86 -4.18 -7.51
N GLU A 450 7.02 -5.46 -7.15
CA GLU A 450 6.72 -5.95 -5.80
C GLU A 450 7.93 -5.76 -4.86
N TRP A 451 7.71 -5.14 -3.69
CA TRP A 451 8.72 -5.04 -2.64
C TRP A 451 9.03 -6.43 -2.08
N ILE A 452 10.31 -6.78 -2.02
CA ILE A 452 10.75 -8.08 -1.52
C ILE A 452 11.16 -7.95 -0.06
N PRO A 453 10.52 -8.68 0.87
CA PRO A 453 10.92 -8.68 2.27
C PRO A 453 12.44 -8.87 2.46
N ALA A 454 13.00 -8.18 3.45
CA ALA A 454 14.41 -8.27 3.80
C ALA A 454 14.74 -9.54 4.59
N ASP A 455 13.72 -10.30 5.01
CA ASP A 455 13.80 -11.57 5.71
C ASP A 455 12.89 -12.63 5.08
N GLY A 456 12.67 -13.75 5.78
CA GLY A 456 11.74 -14.79 5.35
C GLY A 456 12.29 -15.70 4.24
N ALA A 457 11.48 -15.93 3.20
CA ALA A 457 11.77 -16.94 2.18
C ALA A 457 12.89 -16.53 1.20
N LEU A 458 13.07 -15.23 0.99
CA LEU A 458 14.12 -14.68 0.14
C LEU A 458 14.76 -13.51 0.90
N PRO A 459 15.55 -13.77 1.96
CA PRO A 459 16.15 -12.71 2.77
C PRO A 459 17.14 -11.87 1.96
N PHE A 460 17.52 -10.71 2.50
CA PHE A 460 18.65 -9.96 1.97
C PHE A 460 19.93 -10.78 2.18
N ASP A 461 20.74 -10.91 1.13
CA ASP A 461 22.10 -11.46 1.20
C ASP A 461 23.09 -10.43 0.63
N LEU A 462 23.92 -9.86 1.49
CA LEU A 462 24.93 -8.87 1.12
C LEU A 462 26.32 -9.47 1.36
N GLU A 463 26.94 -10.04 0.32
CA GLU A 463 28.26 -10.71 0.43
C GLU A 463 28.31 -11.77 1.57
N GLY A 464 27.25 -12.58 1.68
CA GLY A 464 27.09 -13.64 2.66
C GLY A 464 26.55 -13.17 4.02
N TRP A 465 26.29 -11.86 4.19
CA TRP A 465 25.53 -11.35 5.33
C TRP A 465 24.04 -11.51 5.07
N VAL A 466 23.45 -12.54 5.69
CA VAL A 466 22.05 -12.87 5.52
C VAL A 466 21.21 -12.20 6.60
N SER A 467 20.18 -11.47 6.16
CA SER A 467 19.23 -10.77 7.03
C SER A 467 18.14 -11.69 7.57
N ALA A 468 17.73 -11.45 8.81
CA ALA A 468 16.60 -12.11 9.45
C ALA A 468 15.89 -11.15 10.42
N GLY A 469 14.56 -11.11 10.40
CA GLY A 469 13.74 -10.42 11.40
C GLY A 469 13.47 -11.28 12.63
N ASP A 470 13.02 -10.65 13.72
CA ASP A 470 12.60 -11.34 14.96
C ASP A 470 11.06 -11.33 15.17
N GLY A 471 10.32 -10.81 14.19
CA GLY A 471 8.87 -10.63 14.25
C GLY A 471 8.42 -9.23 14.71
N ALA A 472 9.34 -8.32 15.00
CA ALA A 472 9.06 -6.91 15.22
C ALA A 472 9.76 -6.04 14.17
N GLN A 473 9.07 -5.00 13.71
CA GLN A 473 9.62 -4.06 12.73
C GLN A 473 10.89 -3.40 13.28
N TYR A 474 11.90 -3.18 12.42
CA TYR A 474 13.23 -2.64 12.73
C TYR A 474 14.12 -3.55 13.59
N ASN A 475 13.59 -4.60 14.18
CA ASN A 475 14.39 -5.57 14.89
C ASN A 475 14.82 -6.69 13.95
N GLY A 476 16.05 -7.17 14.14
CA GLY A 476 16.59 -8.23 13.31
C GLY A 476 18.10 -8.39 13.44
N SER A 477 18.66 -9.17 12.54
CA SER A 477 20.09 -9.48 12.54
C SER A 477 20.64 -9.65 11.14
N LEU A 478 21.94 -9.41 10.98
CA LEU A 478 22.74 -9.88 9.85
C LEU A 478 23.67 -10.99 10.33
N THR A 479 23.70 -12.13 9.63
CA THR A 479 24.55 -13.27 10.01
C THR A 479 25.46 -13.68 8.85
N ARG A 480 26.75 -13.88 9.12
CA ARG A 480 27.74 -14.42 8.16
C ARG A 480 28.67 -15.40 8.87
N GLY A 481 28.54 -16.69 8.54
CA GLY A 481 29.22 -17.75 9.29
C GLY A 481 28.78 -17.74 10.76
N ASP A 482 29.74 -17.69 11.68
CA ASP A 482 29.47 -17.64 13.13
C ASP A 482 29.25 -16.22 13.68
N VAL A 483 29.36 -15.19 12.82
CA VAL A 483 29.21 -13.79 13.25
C VAL A 483 27.78 -13.34 13.04
N ARG A 484 27.18 -12.78 14.09
CA ARG A 484 25.83 -12.21 14.09
C ARG A 484 25.90 -10.77 14.58
N LEU A 485 25.30 -9.85 13.82
CA LEU A 485 25.11 -8.45 14.17
C LEU A 485 23.64 -8.23 14.46
N GLU A 486 23.32 -7.60 15.58
CA GLU A 486 21.94 -7.25 15.94
C GLU A 486 21.65 -5.81 15.51
N ALA A 487 20.50 -5.59 14.89
CA ALA A 487 20.03 -4.25 14.60
C ALA A 487 19.72 -3.52 15.90
N CYS A 488 20.09 -2.24 15.96
CA CYS A 488 19.66 -1.35 17.01
C CYS A 488 19.70 0.09 16.51
N SER A 489 18.85 0.97 17.04
CA SER A 489 18.98 2.41 16.82
C SER A 489 20.16 3.02 17.60
N CYS A 490 21.34 2.42 17.47
CA CYS A 490 22.55 2.70 18.23
C CYS A 490 23.82 2.38 17.42
N ARG A 491 24.98 2.86 17.88
CA ARG A 491 26.28 2.67 17.21
C ARG A 491 27.28 2.06 18.19
N PHE A 492 27.36 0.74 18.24
CA PHE A 492 28.25 0.00 19.14
C PHE A 492 29.04 -1.07 18.39
N PRO A 493 30.15 -1.57 18.95
CA PRO A 493 30.95 -2.60 18.30
C PRO A 493 30.16 -3.86 17.87
N PHE A 494 29.08 -4.21 18.57
CA PHE A 494 28.29 -5.42 18.27
C PHE A 494 27.41 -5.31 17.02
N ASN A 495 27.11 -4.09 16.56
CA ASN A 495 26.32 -3.86 15.34
C ASN A 495 27.12 -3.19 14.22
N GLN A 496 28.45 -3.15 14.36
CA GLN A 496 29.33 -2.59 13.35
C GLN A 496 29.61 -3.59 12.23
N ILE A 497 29.61 -3.10 10.99
CA ILE A 497 29.84 -3.86 9.78
C ILE A 497 30.80 -3.12 8.85
N THR A 498 31.66 -3.88 8.20
CA THR A 498 32.68 -3.40 7.26
C THR A 498 32.79 -4.40 6.13
N ARG A 499 33.14 -3.92 4.94
CA ARG A 499 33.49 -4.77 3.79
C ARG A 499 34.95 -5.20 3.84
#